data_AF-A0A2W6SFW4-F1
#
_entry.id   AF-A0A2W6SFW4-F1
#
_cell.length_a   1.000
_cell.length_b   1.000
_cell.length_c   1.000
_cell.angle_alpha   90.00
_cell.angle_beta   90.00
_cell.angle_gamma   90.00
#
_symmetry.space_group_name_H-M   'P 1'
#
loop_
_entity.id
_entity.type
_entity.pdbx_description
1 polymer ?
#
loop_
_entity_poly.entity_id
_entity_poly.type
_entity_poly.pdbx_seq_one_letter_code
_entity_poly.pdbx_strand_id
1 'polypeptide(L)'
;LCSGEKEWLSGIVLKCNKNEEERLELSFTLSKEFPAVVKYNKEVLLEKFQTDFPVVRFMIEGSRYYDIYEALSEKLIKNIEIAVDVKGIKSVQLENDSDTLNSEKPYYPFTAQPIKGSNFYIKCPEMFSKKWLNANITINWKNTPDSIKDLYNGYIIQPGQNISLGDFQTLETSSIVTSDAYFKADAALLEKEVWYDKVNDLELFKKVEGGYKTQFSINNTNNEAGTSESIRLTLNQSSLHDVYPKLYTLALSSEPKYKKLIPNEPYIPFAEDIELSYSAKENAYSYLRKDSNGISTKSKGVQVYHEDAFGQYEKETETKSIVPVHENGGELYIGLEAVPQTTVSLLIQMLEGSENPLVDTFDEKEFIEWHILSGNTWIDLSQNMLKNETRKFLESGIVKFKIPKDINTTHTRFTDGLVWIRAKSRRSYDAVCKVQGIYTQAVLATFQNQENDLSHLNNGLEANTIKKLITRVPQVKSVNQPYNSFDGKYKEADAEFYRRVSERLRHKHRTITQWDYESLV
;
A
#
# COMPACT_ATOMS: atom_id res chain seq x y z
N LEU A 1 -2.21 5.01 12.22
CA LEU A 1 -0.78 4.95 12.59
C LEU A 1 0.07 5.22 11.35
N CYS A 2 1.24 5.84 11.49
CA CYS A 2 2.21 6.01 10.42
C CYS A 2 3.55 5.38 10.80
N SER A 3 4.33 4.89 9.83
CA SER A 3 5.65 4.32 10.09
C SER A 3 6.63 5.40 10.57
N GLY A 4 7.13 5.26 11.80
CA GLY A 4 8.19 6.09 12.38
C GLY A 4 9.53 5.36 12.44
N GLU A 5 10.59 6.10 12.77
CA GLU A 5 11.96 5.58 12.82
C GLU A 5 12.16 4.51 13.91
N LYS A 6 11.44 4.64 15.03
CA LYS A 6 11.58 3.78 16.21
C LYS A 6 10.30 3.04 16.60
N GLU A 7 9.14 3.55 16.20
CA GLU A 7 7.83 3.01 16.57
C GLU A 7 6.75 3.51 15.60
N TRP A 8 5.55 2.94 15.73
CA TRP A 8 4.37 3.45 15.03
C TRP A 8 3.95 4.81 15.59
N LEU A 9 3.89 5.81 14.71
CA LEU A 9 3.42 7.14 15.06
C LEU A 9 1.89 7.13 15.17
N SER A 10 1.38 7.55 16.32
CA SER A 10 -0.05 7.60 16.66
C SER A 10 -0.52 9.05 16.87
N GLY A 11 -1.73 9.24 17.39
CA GLY A 11 -2.28 10.59 17.68
C GLY A 11 -2.75 11.37 16.44
N ILE A 12 -2.84 10.72 15.28
CA ILE A 12 -3.34 11.33 14.05
C ILE A 12 -4.87 11.23 14.03
N VAL A 13 -5.55 12.37 14.02
CA VAL A 13 -7.01 12.42 13.92
C VAL A 13 -7.44 12.30 12.47
N LEU A 14 -8.14 11.21 12.14
CA LEU A 14 -8.75 11.00 10.84
C LEU A 14 -10.08 11.74 10.75
N LYS A 15 -10.28 12.48 9.66
CA LYS A 15 -11.52 13.21 9.37
C LYS A 15 -12.20 12.57 8.15
N CYS A 16 -13.51 12.41 8.24
CA CYS A 16 -14.34 12.08 7.08
C CYS A 16 -14.77 13.39 6.42
N ASN A 17 -14.25 13.66 5.23
CA ASN A 17 -14.60 14.86 4.45
C ASN A 17 -15.88 14.64 3.65
N LYS A 18 -16.04 13.44 3.10
CA LYS A 18 -17.20 13.03 2.28
C LYS A 18 -17.54 11.59 2.53
N ASN A 19 -18.83 11.31 2.65
CA ASN A 19 -19.39 9.96 2.73
C ASN A 19 -20.64 9.93 1.83
N GLU A 20 -20.39 9.71 0.54
CA GLU A 20 -21.39 9.67 -0.53
C GLU A 20 -21.53 8.22 -1.03
N GLU A 21 -22.61 7.91 -1.76
CA GLU A 21 -22.93 6.56 -2.23
C GLU A 21 -21.77 5.88 -2.99
N GLU A 22 -21.04 6.66 -3.81
CA GLU A 22 -19.93 6.16 -4.64
C GLU A 22 -18.54 6.60 -4.15
N ARG A 23 -18.46 7.37 -3.05
CA ARG A 23 -17.19 7.98 -2.63
C ARG A 23 -17.09 8.18 -1.12
N LEU A 24 -16.06 7.59 -0.53
CA LEU A 24 -15.59 7.89 0.81
C LEU A 24 -14.27 8.69 0.71
N GLU A 25 -14.23 9.88 1.31
CA GLU A 25 -13.04 10.72 1.37
C GLU A 25 -12.61 10.92 2.82
N LEU A 26 -11.43 10.39 3.15
CA LEU A 26 -10.82 10.49 4.46
C LEU A 26 -9.56 11.36 4.36
N SER A 27 -9.32 12.20 5.36
CA SER A 27 -8.13 13.04 5.41
C SER A 27 -7.57 13.17 6.82
N PHE A 28 -6.27 13.40 6.90
CA PHE A 28 -5.59 13.77 8.13
C PHE A 28 -4.48 14.76 7.80
N THR A 29 -3.99 15.48 8.81
CA THR A 29 -2.94 16.49 8.64
C THR A 29 -1.78 16.16 9.56
N LEU A 30 -0.57 16.14 9.00
CA LEU A 30 0.67 16.05 9.76
C LEU A 30 1.21 17.46 9.95
N SER A 31 1.36 17.89 11.21
CA SER A 31 1.95 19.20 11.51
C SER A 31 3.47 19.17 11.34
N LYS A 32 4.11 20.33 11.28
CA LYS A 32 5.57 20.44 11.23
C LYS A 32 6.28 19.83 12.45
N GLU A 33 5.58 19.78 13.59
CA GLU A 33 6.08 19.21 14.84
C GLU A 33 5.85 17.69 14.93
N PHE A 34 5.03 17.13 14.02
CA PHE A 34 4.79 15.70 13.97
C PHE A 34 6.09 14.97 13.59
N PRO A 35 6.46 13.87 14.27
CA PRO A 35 7.67 13.13 13.93
C PRO A 35 7.67 12.67 12.47
N ALA A 36 8.86 12.59 11.88
CA ALA A 36 9.01 12.24 10.48
C ALA A 36 8.41 10.86 10.18
N VAL A 37 7.53 10.81 9.17
CA VAL A 37 7.02 9.57 8.60
C VAL A 37 8.09 9.02 7.66
N VAL A 38 8.66 7.87 8.01
CA VAL A 38 9.81 7.28 7.30
C VAL A 38 9.42 5.98 6.62
N LYS A 39 10.30 5.45 5.77
CA LYS A 39 10.11 4.13 5.15
C LYS A 39 9.83 3.05 6.19
N TYR A 40 9.01 2.08 5.83
CA TYR A 40 8.72 0.94 6.68
C TYR A 40 10.00 0.15 7.01
N ASN A 41 10.14 -0.23 8.28
CA ASN A 41 11.21 -1.10 8.74
C ASN A 41 10.62 -2.25 9.57
N LYS A 42 10.67 -3.46 9.01
CA LYS A 42 10.15 -4.68 9.64
C LYS A 42 10.81 -5.01 10.97
N GLU A 43 12.10 -4.75 11.13
CA GLU A 43 12.84 -5.06 12.36
C GLU A 43 12.42 -4.15 13.52
N VAL A 44 11.96 -2.93 13.20
CA VAL A 44 11.52 -1.93 14.18
C VAL A 44 10.04 -2.07 14.48
N LEU A 45 9.21 -2.18 13.43
CA LEU A 45 7.75 -2.09 13.55
C LEU A 45 7.09 -3.46 13.80
N LEU A 46 7.78 -4.55 13.45
CA LEU A 46 7.43 -5.96 13.73
C LEU A 46 6.28 -6.57 12.90
N GLU A 47 5.51 -5.79 12.14
CA GLU A 47 4.54 -6.34 11.18
C GLU A 47 5.21 -6.91 9.91
N LYS A 48 4.41 -7.53 9.03
CA LYS A 48 4.91 -8.23 7.85
C LYS A 48 4.64 -7.52 6.53
N PHE A 49 4.50 -6.18 6.53
CA PHE A 49 4.39 -5.42 5.27
C PHE A 49 5.65 -5.59 4.42
N GLN A 50 5.49 -5.90 3.13
CA GLN A 50 6.59 -6.11 2.18
C GLN A 50 6.79 -4.86 1.31
N THR A 51 7.22 -3.76 1.92
CA THR A 51 7.39 -2.47 1.24
C THR A 51 8.57 -1.68 1.76
N ASP A 52 9.18 -0.88 0.89
CA ASP A 52 10.19 0.12 1.22
C ASP A 52 9.59 1.54 1.32
N PHE A 53 8.27 1.68 1.15
CA PHE A 53 7.58 2.95 1.30
C PHE A 53 7.20 3.22 2.76
N PRO A 54 6.94 4.50 3.11
CA PRO A 54 6.24 4.79 4.34
C PRO A 54 4.83 4.19 4.33
N VAL A 55 4.37 3.72 5.48
CA VAL A 55 3.10 3.01 5.65
C VAL A 55 2.16 3.83 6.52
N VAL A 56 0.90 3.91 6.09
CA VAL A 56 -0.22 4.41 6.89
C VAL A 56 -1.15 3.23 7.18
N ARG A 57 -1.33 2.92 8.47
CA ARG A 57 -2.28 1.91 8.94
C ARG A 57 -3.55 2.57 9.46
N PHE A 58 -4.68 2.13 8.94
CA PHE A 58 -6.00 2.56 9.39
C PHE A 58 -6.55 1.51 10.35
N MET A 59 -6.48 1.81 11.64
CA MET A 59 -7.02 0.94 12.68
C MET A 59 -8.47 1.32 12.95
N ILE A 60 -9.36 0.32 13.01
CA ILE A 60 -10.74 0.51 13.43
C ILE A 60 -10.79 0.27 14.94
N GLU A 61 -11.03 1.34 15.70
CA GLU A 61 -11.04 1.31 17.17
C GLU A 61 -12.42 1.74 17.71
N GLY A 62 -12.70 1.39 18.97
CA GLY A 62 -13.92 1.78 19.70
C GLY A 62 -15.01 0.71 19.73
N SER A 63 -16.12 1.00 20.41
CA SER A 63 -17.20 0.04 20.67
C SER A 63 -17.98 -0.39 19.42
N ARG A 64 -17.93 0.41 18.35
CA ARG A 64 -18.62 0.17 17.08
C ARG A 64 -17.71 -0.40 15.98
N TYR A 65 -16.58 -0.97 16.36
CA TYR A 65 -15.60 -1.47 15.39
C TYR A 65 -16.22 -2.51 14.42
N TYR A 66 -17.10 -3.38 14.94
CA TYR A 66 -17.77 -4.40 14.13
C TYR A 66 -18.71 -3.78 13.10
N ASP A 67 -19.57 -2.83 13.49
CA ASP A 67 -20.47 -2.11 12.56
C ASP A 67 -19.68 -1.47 11.40
N ILE A 68 -18.53 -0.85 11.70
CA ILE A 68 -17.70 -0.19 10.69
C ILE A 68 -17.05 -1.22 9.77
N TYR A 69 -16.49 -2.29 10.34
CA TYR A 69 -15.90 -3.37 9.57
C TYR A 69 -16.92 -4.04 8.64
N GLU A 70 -18.12 -4.33 9.14
CA GLU A 70 -19.23 -4.90 8.37
C GLU A 70 -19.59 -3.97 7.21
N ALA A 71 -19.84 -2.69 7.48
CA ALA A 71 -20.16 -1.71 6.43
C ALA A 71 -19.05 -1.58 5.37
N LEU A 72 -17.78 -1.70 5.76
CA LEU A 72 -16.65 -1.68 4.83
C LEU A 72 -16.54 -2.98 4.02
N SER A 73 -16.84 -4.12 4.63
CA SER A 73 -16.76 -5.45 4.00
C SER A 73 -17.80 -5.63 2.87
N GLU A 74 -18.97 -5.01 3.01
CA GLU A 74 -20.05 -5.03 2.01
C GLU A 74 -19.78 -4.12 0.80
N LYS A 75 -18.85 -3.16 0.93
CA LYS A 75 -18.58 -2.17 -0.10
C LYS A 75 -17.44 -2.60 -1.01
N LEU A 76 -17.75 -2.65 -2.30
CA LEU A 76 -16.79 -2.95 -3.35
C LEU A 76 -16.17 -1.65 -3.88
N ILE A 77 -14.86 -1.51 -3.76
CA ILE A 77 -14.11 -0.37 -4.27
C ILE A 77 -13.66 -0.62 -5.71
N LYS A 78 -13.78 0.42 -6.53
CA LYS A 78 -13.18 0.45 -7.87
C LYS A 78 -11.75 0.97 -7.85
N ASN A 79 -11.40 1.91 -6.97
CA ASN A 79 -10.03 2.41 -6.87
C ASN A 79 -9.78 3.07 -5.52
N ILE A 80 -8.51 3.29 -5.19
CA ILE A 80 -8.07 4.09 -4.06
C ILE A 80 -7.17 5.20 -4.62
N GLU A 81 -7.57 6.46 -4.44
CA GLU A 81 -6.75 7.64 -4.76
C GLU A 81 -6.13 8.18 -3.47
N ILE A 82 -4.82 8.39 -3.48
CA ILE A 82 -4.10 9.12 -2.43
C ILE A 82 -3.75 10.50 -2.99
N ALA A 83 -4.22 11.53 -2.29
CA ALA A 83 -3.89 12.92 -2.57
C ALA A 83 -3.08 13.50 -1.41
N VAL A 84 -2.03 14.26 -1.74
CA VAL A 84 -1.21 15.00 -0.76
C VAL A 84 -1.20 16.47 -1.14
N ASP A 85 -1.28 17.32 -0.11
CA ASP A 85 -1.12 18.77 -0.20
C ASP A 85 -0.05 19.17 0.81
N VAL A 86 1.11 19.59 0.31
CA VAL A 86 2.27 19.94 1.13
C VAL A 86 2.47 21.45 1.07
N LYS A 87 2.65 22.07 2.23
CA LYS A 87 2.81 23.53 2.36
C LYS A 87 4.11 23.87 3.05
N GLY A 88 4.71 24.99 2.67
CA GLY A 88 5.78 25.58 3.48
C GLY A 88 7.15 24.93 3.35
N ILE A 89 7.46 24.23 2.25
CA ILE A 89 8.76 23.56 2.08
C ILE A 89 9.84 24.62 1.89
N LYS A 90 10.80 24.65 2.82
CA LYS A 90 12.01 25.50 2.74
C LYS A 90 13.26 24.72 2.33
N SER A 91 13.28 23.41 2.57
CA SER A 91 14.40 22.51 2.24
C SER A 91 14.40 22.14 0.75
N VAL A 92 14.52 23.15 -0.11
CA VAL A 92 14.69 22.97 -1.56
C VAL A 92 16.16 23.06 -1.93
N GLN A 93 16.54 22.35 -3.00
CA GLN A 93 17.87 22.43 -3.58
C GLN A 93 17.89 23.58 -4.59
N LEU A 94 18.83 24.50 -4.42
CA LEU A 94 18.88 25.74 -5.18
C LEU A 94 20.22 25.85 -5.90
N GLU A 95 20.19 26.30 -7.15
CA GLU A 95 21.41 26.55 -7.95
C GLU A 95 21.23 27.85 -8.74
N ASN A 96 22.33 28.54 -9.02
CA ASN A 96 22.36 29.61 -10.01
C ASN A 96 23.38 29.25 -11.11
N ASP A 97 23.68 30.17 -12.02
CA ASP A 97 24.64 29.93 -13.11
C ASP A 97 26.09 29.64 -12.64
N SER A 98 26.42 29.87 -11.37
CA SER A 98 27.79 29.72 -10.83
C SER A 98 27.91 28.59 -9.82
N ASP A 99 27.00 28.50 -8.85
CA ASP A 99 27.14 27.64 -7.67
C ASP A 99 25.80 27.10 -7.16
N THR A 100 25.87 26.06 -6.32
CA THR A 100 24.76 25.63 -5.47
C THR A 100 24.56 26.60 -4.31
N LEU A 101 23.31 26.94 -4.01
CA LEU A 101 22.91 27.90 -2.99
C LEU A 101 22.36 27.19 -1.75
N ASN A 102 22.66 27.74 -0.57
CA ASN A 102 22.11 27.26 0.69
C ASN A 102 20.78 27.95 0.98
N SER A 103 19.67 27.21 0.94
CA SER A 103 18.30 27.70 1.17
C SER A 103 18.01 28.12 2.61
N GLU A 104 18.88 27.78 3.58
CA GLU A 104 18.73 28.17 5.00
C GLU A 104 19.27 29.57 5.31
N LYS A 105 19.96 30.21 4.36
CA LYS A 105 20.54 31.55 4.51
C LYS A 105 20.10 32.43 3.35
N PRO A 106 20.11 33.75 3.51
CA PRO A 106 19.90 34.64 2.37
C PRO A 106 20.93 34.43 1.26
N TYR A 107 20.51 34.51 -0.01
CA TYR A 107 21.35 34.22 -1.19
C TYR A 107 21.03 35.12 -2.37
N TYR A 108 21.93 35.13 -3.37
CA TYR A 108 21.74 35.82 -4.64
C TYR A 108 21.26 34.84 -5.72
N PRO A 109 19.96 34.80 -6.06
CA PRO A 109 19.40 33.80 -6.98
C PRO A 109 20.01 33.90 -8.37
N PHE A 110 20.39 35.12 -8.78
CA PHE A 110 20.93 35.43 -10.11
C PHE A 110 22.38 35.91 -10.05
N THR A 111 23.15 35.41 -9.07
CA THR A 111 24.52 35.87 -8.75
C THR A 111 24.59 37.33 -8.25
N ALA A 112 25.77 37.77 -7.85
CA ALA A 112 26.00 39.16 -7.42
C ALA A 112 25.97 40.18 -8.58
N GLN A 113 26.03 39.72 -9.83
CA GLN A 113 25.92 40.57 -11.03
C GLN A 113 24.89 39.98 -12.01
N PRO A 114 23.59 40.17 -11.75
CA PRO A 114 22.54 39.62 -12.59
C PRO A 114 22.55 40.25 -13.98
N ILE A 115 22.69 39.40 -15.00
CA ILE A 115 22.61 39.76 -16.41
C ILE A 115 21.32 39.24 -17.02
N LYS A 116 20.96 39.78 -18.19
CA LYS A 116 19.87 39.21 -18.99
C LYS A 116 20.20 37.75 -19.31
N GLY A 117 19.26 36.86 -19.04
CA GLY A 117 19.43 35.42 -19.23
C GLY A 117 20.06 34.69 -18.02
N SER A 118 20.36 35.38 -16.92
CA SER A 118 20.79 34.70 -15.69
C SER A 118 19.71 33.75 -15.19
N ASN A 119 20.11 32.55 -14.78
CA ASN A 119 19.21 31.49 -14.37
C ASN A 119 19.29 31.21 -12.86
N PHE A 120 18.13 30.92 -12.31
CA PHE A 120 17.95 30.42 -10.95
C PHE A 120 17.15 29.12 -11.01
N TYR A 121 17.72 28.04 -10.48
CA TYR A 121 17.16 26.70 -10.53
C TYR A 121 16.64 26.28 -9.16
N ILE A 122 15.43 25.74 -9.15
CA ILE A 122 14.75 25.24 -7.95
C ILE A 122 14.47 23.76 -8.16
N LYS A 123 15.07 22.92 -7.32
CA LYS A 123 14.91 21.47 -7.34
C LYS A 123 14.24 20.98 -6.07
N CYS A 124 13.22 20.14 -6.22
CA CYS A 124 12.52 19.48 -5.12
C CYS A 124 12.36 17.99 -5.45
N PRO A 125 13.37 17.15 -5.14
CA PRO A 125 13.36 15.73 -5.50
C PRO A 125 12.13 14.98 -4.96
N GLU A 126 11.64 15.35 -3.77
CA GLU A 126 10.44 14.75 -3.18
C GLU A 126 9.17 15.00 -4.02
N MET A 127 8.97 16.22 -4.49
CA MET A 127 7.81 16.57 -5.33
C MET A 127 7.94 15.90 -6.70
N PHE A 128 9.12 15.98 -7.30
CA PHE A 128 9.40 15.47 -8.63
C PHE A 128 9.33 13.94 -8.75
N SER A 129 9.57 13.21 -7.65
CA SER A 129 9.40 11.75 -7.62
C SER A 129 7.93 11.31 -7.64
N LYS A 130 6.96 12.23 -7.59
CA LYS A 130 5.52 11.96 -7.50
C LYS A 130 4.79 12.44 -8.77
N LYS A 131 3.54 12.00 -8.93
CA LYS A 131 2.58 12.60 -9.88
C LYS A 131 2.04 13.91 -9.31
N TRP A 132 2.91 14.92 -9.26
CA TRP A 132 2.56 16.26 -8.78
C TRP A 132 1.71 17.00 -9.82
N LEU A 133 0.81 17.87 -9.35
CA LEU A 133 -0.16 18.59 -10.19
C LEU A 133 0.15 20.07 -10.28
N ASN A 134 0.42 20.69 -9.13
CA ASN A 134 0.78 22.10 -9.04
C ASN A 134 1.93 22.29 -8.04
N ALA A 135 2.72 23.33 -8.27
CA ALA A 135 3.74 23.83 -7.38
C ALA A 135 3.59 25.35 -7.29
N ASN A 136 3.40 25.87 -6.08
CA ASN A 136 3.34 27.28 -5.76
C ASN A 136 4.66 27.69 -5.12
N ILE A 137 5.33 28.66 -5.71
CA ILE A 137 6.64 29.14 -5.27
C ILE A 137 6.47 30.58 -4.80
N THR A 138 6.98 30.87 -3.61
CA THR A 138 7.11 32.23 -3.07
C THR A 138 8.56 32.51 -2.74
N ILE A 139 9.09 33.62 -3.23
CA ILE A 139 10.42 34.13 -2.89
C ILE A 139 10.24 35.44 -2.13
N ASN A 140 10.79 35.52 -0.92
CA ASN A 140 10.78 36.74 -0.13
C ASN A 140 12.10 37.50 -0.36
N TRP A 141 12.03 38.76 -0.76
CA TRP A 141 13.22 39.57 -1.05
C TRP A 141 13.66 40.36 0.18
N LYS A 142 14.97 40.45 0.40
CA LYS A 142 15.62 41.11 1.52
C LYS A 142 16.33 42.39 1.09
N ASN A 143 16.42 43.36 2.00
CA ASN A 143 17.14 44.62 1.76
C ASN A 143 16.63 45.35 0.50
N THR A 144 15.31 45.27 0.26
CA THR A 144 14.67 45.90 -0.89
C THR A 144 14.56 47.41 -0.68
N PRO A 145 14.68 48.23 -1.73
CA PRO A 145 14.39 49.66 -1.65
C PRO A 145 12.89 49.91 -1.37
N ASP A 146 12.52 51.10 -0.91
CA ASP A 146 11.10 51.47 -0.69
C ASP A 146 10.29 51.52 -2.00
N SER A 147 10.95 51.87 -3.12
CA SER A 147 10.42 51.74 -4.47
C SER A 147 11.54 51.40 -5.44
N ILE A 148 11.35 50.32 -6.19
CA ILE A 148 12.23 49.94 -7.30
C ILE A 148 12.21 51.03 -8.37
N LYS A 149 11.03 51.53 -8.76
CA LYS A 149 10.92 52.65 -9.69
C LYS A 149 11.77 53.84 -9.25
N ASP A 150 11.62 54.26 -7.98
CA ASP A 150 12.32 55.45 -7.50
C ASP A 150 13.83 55.26 -7.38
N LEU A 151 14.28 54.07 -6.96
CA LEU A 151 15.70 53.71 -6.92
C LEU A 151 16.36 53.93 -8.29
N TYR A 152 15.66 53.57 -9.36
CA TYR A 152 16.17 53.62 -10.72
C TYR A 152 15.79 54.90 -11.50
N ASN A 153 15.32 55.97 -10.85
CA ASN A 153 14.92 57.22 -11.53
C ASN A 153 16.02 57.86 -12.41
N GLY A 154 17.31 57.63 -12.11
CA GLY A 154 18.45 58.12 -12.90
C GLY A 154 18.83 57.26 -14.12
N TYR A 155 18.15 56.14 -14.37
CA TYR A 155 18.51 55.18 -15.41
C TYR A 155 17.80 55.48 -16.73
N ILE A 156 18.36 56.39 -17.53
CA ILE A 156 17.72 56.93 -18.74
C ILE A 156 18.29 56.36 -20.05
N ILE A 157 19.16 55.35 -19.98
CA ILE A 157 19.76 54.69 -21.17
C ILE A 157 19.56 53.18 -21.07
N GLN A 158 19.41 52.53 -22.22
CA GLN A 158 19.24 51.09 -22.30
C GLN A 158 20.58 50.34 -22.14
N PRO A 159 20.57 49.09 -21.64
CA PRO A 159 21.70 48.17 -21.73
C PRO A 159 22.31 48.12 -23.14
N GLY A 160 23.64 48.21 -23.22
CA GLY A 160 24.38 48.19 -24.49
C GLY A 160 24.30 49.46 -25.34
N GLN A 161 23.57 50.51 -24.92
CA GLN A 161 23.46 51.76 -25.68
C GLN A 161 24.77 52.55 -25.63
N ASN A 162 25.31 52.89 -26.81
CA ASN A 162 26.42 53.84 -26.94
C ASN A 162 25.88 55.25 -27.12
N ILE A 163 26.31 56.17 -26.26
CA ILE A 163 25.86 57.55 -26.25
C ILE A 163 27.01 58.48 -25.90
N SER A 164 27.09 59.62 -26.58
CA SER A 164 28.06 60.67 -26.28
C SER A 164 27.58 61.52 -25.09
N LEU A 165 28.49 62.29 -24.49
CA LEU A 165 28.11 63.22 -23.41
C LEU A 165 27.09 64.26 -23.87
N GLY A 166 27.24 64.79 -25.10
CA GLY A 166 26.32 65.79 -25.65
C GLY A 166 24.91 65.23 -25.84
N ASP A 167 24.80 64.04 -26.40
CA ASP A 167 23.50 63.37 -26.60
C ASP A 167 22.86 63.03 -25.24
N PHE A 168 23.65 62.52 -24.29
CA PHE A 168 23.18 62.22 -22.94
C PHE A 168 22.62 63.44 -22.22
N GLN A 169 23.27 64.60 -22.37
CA GLN A 169 22.80 65.86 -21.79
C GLN A 169 21.44 66.28 -22.36
N THR A 170 21.19 66.03 -23.65
CA THR A 170 19.92 66.37 -24.33
C THR A 170 18.81 65.34 -24.16
N LEU A 171 19.10 64.12 -23.71
CA LEU A 171 18.09 63.08 -23.47
C LEU A 171 17.00 63.56 -22.50
N GLU A 172 15.77 63.10 -22.73
CA GLU A 172 14.71 63.22 -21.74
C GLU A 172 15.10 62.49 -20.43
N THR A 173 14.59 62.98 -19.30
CA THR A 173 14.92 62.43 -17.97
C THR A 173 14.04 61.26 -17.56
N SER A 174 13.32 60.64 -18.50
CA SER A 174 12.45 59.49 -18.24
C SER A 174 13.28 58.23 -18.01
N SER A 175 13.16 57.63 -16.83
CA SER A 175 13.82 56.35 -16.53
C SER A 175 13.25 55.22 -17.38
N ILE A 176 14.11 54.28 -17.76
CA ILE A 176 13.71 53.03 -18.40
C ILE A 176 12.91 52.14 -17.44
N VAL A 177 13.13 52.28 -16.13
CA VAL A 177 12.40 51.59 -15.06
C VAL A 177 11.15 52.39 -14.74
N THR A 178 10.05 52.10 -15.43
CA THR A 178 8.81 52.88 -15.34
C THR A 178 7.90 52.47 -14.18
N SER A 179 8.09 51.27 -13.63
CA SER A 179 7.31 50.71 -12.51
C SER A 179 8.15 49.74 -11.68
N ASP A 180 7.67 49.40 -10.48
CA ASP A 180 8.30 48.36 -9.65
C ASP A 180 8.27 46.97 -10.31
N ALA A 181 7.35 46.75 -11.25
CA ALA A 181 7.20 45.52 -12.03
C ALA A 181 8.11 45.45 -13.27
N TYR A 182 9.08 46.37 -13.40
CA TYR A 182 9.97 46.43 -14.57
C TYR A 182 10.81 45.16 -14.76
N PHE A 183 11.38 44.64 -13.67
CA PHE A 183 12.19 43.42 -13.71
C PHE A 183 11.29 42.21 -13.80
N LYS A 184 11.47 41.44 -14.86
CA LYS A 184 10.68 40.27 -15.18
C LYS A 184 11.55 39.04 -15.34
N ALA A 185 10.94 37.88 -15.15
CA ALA A 185 11.55 36.59 -15.42
C ALA A 185 10.59 35.67 -16.15
N ASP A 186 11.13 34.72 -16.88
CA ASP A 186 10.39 33.59 -17.44
C ASP A 186 10.65 32.35 -16.58
N ALA A 187 9.60 31.56 -16.32
CA ALA A 187 9.67 30.33 -15.56
C ALA A 187 9.46 29.13 -16.49
N ALA A 188 10.41 28.20 -16.48
CA ALA A 188 10.36 26.96 -17.24
C ALA A 188 10.48 25.73 -16.32
N LEU A 189 9.93 24.61 -16.77
CA LEU A 189 10.04 23.30 -16.12
C LEU A 189 10.88 22.36 -16.98
N LEU A 190 11.90 21.75 -16.38
CA LEU A 190 12.67 20.68 -17.00
C LEU A 190 11.91 19.38 -16.84
N GLU A 191 11.54 18.78 -17.96
CA GLU A 191 10.86 17.49 -18.01
C GLU A 191 11.44 16.63 -19.13
N LYS A 192 11.85 15.39 -18.78
CA LYS A 192 12.50 14.45 -19.72
C LYS A 192 13.60 15.11 -20.56
N GLU A 193 14.51 15.82 -19.87
CA GLU A 193 15.63 16.56 -20.46
C GLU A 193 15.26 17.76 -21.37
N VAL A 194 13.98 18.13 -21.46
CA VAL A 194 13.48 19.26 -22.26
C VAL A 194 12.90 20.35 -21.36
N TRP A 195 13.27 21.60 -21.63
CA TRP A 195 12.69 22.77 -20.95
C TRP A 195 11.37 23.17 -21.61
N TYR A 196 10.32 23.27 -20.81
CA TYR A 196 9.02 23.76 -21.22
C TYR A 196 8.71 25.08 -20.52
N ASP A 197 8.44 26.13 -21.27
CA ASP A 197 8.02 27.42 -20.71
C ASP A 197 6.64 27.29 -20.07
N LYS A 198 6.49 27.86 -18.88
CA LYS A 198 5.27 27.73 -18.05
C LYS A 198 4.68 29.07 -17.68
N VAL A 199 5.52 30.05 -17.37
CA VAL A 199 5.11 31.42 -17.05
C VAL A 199 6.05 32.36 -17.77
N ASN A 200 5.52 33.32 -18.51
CA ASN A 200 6.30 34.35 -19.17
C ASN A 200 6.03 35.71 -18.51
N ASP A 201 7.02 36.60 -18.54
CA ASP A 201 6.89 37.97 -18.03
C ASP A 201 6.46 38.06 -16.55
N LEU A 202 6.90 37.11 -15.73
CA LEU A 202 6.64 37.11 -14.28
C LEU A 202 7.28 38.33 -13.63
N GLU A 203 6.48 39.13 -12.91
CA GLU A 203 7.00 40.25 -12.11
C GLU A 203 7.91 39.72 -11.00
N LEU A 204 9.19 40.09 -11.05
CA LEU A 204 10.16 39.64 -10.06
C LEU A 204 9.91 40.32 -8.70
N PHE A 205 9.57 41.61 -8.71
CA PHE A 205 9.36 42.40 -7.51
C PHE A 205 7.91 42.89 -7.42
N LYS A 206 7.05 42.06 -6.83
CA LYS A 206 5.69 42.47 -6.48
C LYS A 206 5.69 43.11 -5.08
N LYS A 207 5.25 44.37 -5.00
CA LYS A 207 5.22 45.13 -3.75
C LYS A 207 4.22 44.54 -2.76
N VAL A 208 4.63 44.37 -1.52
CA VAL A 208 3.80 43.91 -0.40
C VAL A 208 4.05 44.78 0.84
N GLU A 209 3.26 44.62 1.89
CA GLU A 209 3.52 45.27 3.17
C GLU A 209 4.90 44.83 3.71
N GLY A 210 5.81 45.78 3.89
CA GLY A 210 7.15 45.54 4.43
C GLY A 210 8.21 45.06 3.43
N GLY A 211 7.96 45.06 2.12
CA GLY A 211 8.99 44.74 1.11
C GLY A 211 8.45 44.26 -0.24
N TYR A 212 9.17 43.31 -0.85
CA TYR A 212 8.80 42.71 -2.14
C TYR A 212 8.81 41.19 -2.08
N LYS A 213 7.96 40.56 -2.89
CA LYS A 213 7.92 39.10 -3.07
C LYS A 213 7.77 38.73 -4.54
N THR A 214 8.23 37.55 -4.91
CA THR A 214 7.84 36.88 -6.16
C THR A 214 6.88 35.75 -5.82
N GLN A 215 5.77 35.63 -6.55
CA GLN A 215 4.84 34.50 -6.40
C GLN A 215 4.40 34.00 -7.76
N PHE A 216 4.55 32.69 -7.98
CA PHE A 216 4.11 32.05 -9.23
C PHE A 216 3.77 30.58 -8.99
N SER A 217 3.03 30.02 -9.94
CA SER A 217 2.60 28.63 -9.91
C SER A 217 3.02 27.93 -11.19
N ILE A 218 3.53 26.71 -11.05
CA ILE A 218 3.80 25.81 -12.16
C ILE A 218 2.77 24.69 -12.10
N ASN A 219 2.11 24.43 -13.23
CA ASN A 219 1.22 23.28 -13.38
C ASN A 219 1.92 22.20 -14.20
N ASN A 220 1.82 20.97 -13.70
CA ASN A 220 2.24 19.78 -14.43
C ASN A 220 1.06 19.19 -15.18
N THR A 221 1.25 18.94 -16.47
CA THR A 221 0.26 18.28 -17.33
C THR A 221 0.57 16.81 -17.53
N ASN A 222 1.77 16.36 -17.14
CA ASN A 222 2.15 14.97 -17.25
C ASN A 222 1.58 14.16 -16.08
N ASN A 223 1.13 12.94 -16.39
CA ASN A 223 0.54 12.00 -15.45
C ASN A 223 1.51 10.87 -15.06
N GLU A 224 2.80 11.02 -15.38
CA GLU A 224 3.87 10.11 -15.03
C GLU A 224 4.69 10.68 -13.87
N ALA A 225 5.05 9.85 -12.90
CA ALA A 225 5.93 10.24 -11.81
C ALA A 225 7.39 10.28 -12.27
N GLY A 226 8.20 11.17 -11.69
CA GLY A 226 9.66 11.17 -11.92
C GLY A 226 10.10 11.74 -13.28
N THR A 227 9.23 12.46 -13.99
CA THR A 227 9.57 13.04 -15.29
C THR A 227 10.16 14.44 -15.20
N SER A 228 9.82 15.19 -14.15
CA SER A 228 10.31 16.54 -13.90
C SER A 228 11.57 16.52 -13.05
N GLU A 229 12.45 17.50 -13.22
CA GLU A 229 13.74 17.52 -12.50
C GLU A 229 14.07 18.88 -11.86
N SER A 230 13.67 19.98 -12.50
CA SER A 230 14.00 21.33 -12.03
C SER A 230 13.00 22.35 -12.56
N ILE A 231 12.74 23.39 -11.77
CA ILE A 231 12.14 24.63 -12.24
C ILE A 231 13.28 25.63 -12.46
N ARG A 232 13.21 26.44 -13.52
CA ARG A 232 14.18 27.50 -13.82
C ARG A 232 13.47 28.83 -13.97
N LEU A 233 13.97 29.85 -13.29
CA LEU A 233 13.66 31.25 -13.54
C LEU A 233 14.79 31.88 -14.33
N THR A 234 14.48 32.52 -15.44
CA THR A 234 15.45 33.21 -16.32
C THR A 234 15.12 34.70 -16.35
N LEU A 235 16.09 35.57 -16.06
CA LEU A 235 15.85 37.03 -16.09
C LEU A 235 15.67 37.57 -17.51
N ASN A 236 14.64 38.38 -17.73
CA ASN A 236 14.34 38.99 -19.04
C ASN A 236 15.18 40.26 -19.27
N GLN A 237 15.67 40.87 -18.20
CA GLN A 237 16.53 42.06 -18.19
C GLN A 237 17.72 41.86 -17.24
N SER A 238 18.82 42.59 -17.44
CA SER A 238 19.86 42.72 -16.40
C SER A 238 19.34 43.57 -15.24
N SER A 239 19.96 43.49 -14.07
CA SER A 239 19.70 44.42 -12.96
C SER A 239 20.29 45.83 -13.19
N LEU A 240 20.71 46.13 -14.42
CA LEU A 240 21.32 47.39 -14.90
C LEU A 240 22.69 47.74 -14.29
N HIS A 241 23.36 46.77 -13.67
CA HIS A 241 24.76 46.91 -13.21
C HIS A 241 25.72 47.19 -14.36
N ASP A 242 25.41 46.67 -15.55
CA ASP A 242 26.18 46.88 -16.78
C ASP A 242 26.13 48.34 -17.27
N VAL A 243 25.07 49.07 -16.89
CA VAL A 243 24.83 50.46 -17.31
C VAL A 243 25.26 51.47 -16.25
N TYR A 244 25.19 51.09 -14.97
CA TYR A 244 25.43 51.98 -13.84
C TYR A 244 26.76 52.76 -13.89
N PRO A 245 27.95 52.14 -14.09
CA PRO A 245 29.21 52.88 -14.11
C PRO A 245 29.27 53.95 -15.21
N LYS A 246 28.68 53.64 -16.37
CA LYS A 246 28.60 54.56 -17.51
C LYS A 246 27.66 55.72 -17.22
N LEU A 247 26.46 55.43 -16.72
CA LEU A 247 25.49 56.46 -16.32
C LEU A 247 26.04 57.36 -15.23
N TYR A 248 26.69 56.79 -14.21
CA TYR A 248 27.29 57.54 -13.12
C TYR A 248 28.37 58.51 -13.62
N THR A 249 29.25 58.04 -14.51
CA THR A 249 30.29 58.87 -15.14
C THR A 249 29.70 59.98 -16.01
N LEU A 250 28.70 59.66 -16.84
CA LEU A 250 28.02 60.63 -17.72
C LEU A 250 27.24 61.68 -16.91
N ALA A 251 26.57 61.29 -15.83
CA ALA A 251 25.86 62.19 -14.93
C ALA A 251 26.83 63.16 -14.23
N LEU A 252 27.96 62.67 -13.70
CA LEU A 252 28.98 63.52 -13.07
C LEU A 252 29.70 64.45 -14.06
N SER A 253 29.87 64.01 -15.31
CA SER A 253 30.49 64.81 -16.36
C SER A 253 29.51 65.81 -17.02
N SER A 254 28.23 65.76 -16.67
CA SER A 254 27.20 66.62 -17.27
C SER A 254 27.18 68.02 -16.65
N GLU A 255 26.99 69.05 -17.47
CA GLU A 255 26.90 70.42 -16.95
C GLU A 255 25.64 70.61 -16.08
N PRO A 256 25.70 71.39 -14.97
CA PRO A 256 24.58 71.59 -14.05
C PRO A 256 23.29 72.07 -14.71
N LYS A 257 23.38 72.81 -15.84
CA LYS A 257 22.22 73.32 -16.59
C LYS A 257 21.29 72.22 -17.12
N TYR A 258 21.81 71.00 -17.35
CA TYR A 258 21.04 69.86 -17.85
C TYR A 258 20.35 69.03 -16.75
N LYS A 259 20.59 69.35 -15.47
CA LYS A 259 19.90 68.74 -14.30
C LYS A 259 19.83 67.20 -14.35
N LYS A 260 20.92 66.54 -14.75
CA LYS A 260 20.99 65.08 -14.81
C LYS A 260 21.09 64.51 -13.40
N LEU A 261 20.25 63.52 -13.11
CA LEU A 261 20.29 62.81 -11.83
C LEU A 261 21.51 61.89 -11.80
N ILE A 262 22.19 61.85 -10.65
CA ILE A 262 23.18 60.83 -10.37
C ILE A 262 22.42 59.53 -10.09
N PRO A 263 22.65 58.43 -10.84
CA PRO A 263 21.96 57.18 -10.61
C PRO A 263 22.35 56.59 -9.25
N ASN A 264 21.38 56.01 -8.54
CA ASN A 264 21.68 55.20 -7.35
C ASN A 264 22.30 53.86 -7.74
N GLU A 265 23.01 53.23 -6.82
CA GLU A 265 23.51 51.86 -7.01
C GLU A 265 22.33 50.90 -7.28
N PRO A 266 22.43 50.03 -8.29
CA PRO A 266 21.33 49.13 -8.62
C PRO A 266 21.13 48.06 -7.53
N TYR A 267 19.88 47.70 -7.30
CA TYR A 267 19.53 46.65 -6.34
C TYR A 267 19.88 45.28 -6.92
N ILE A 268 20.72 44.54 -6.19
CA ILE A 268 21.03 43.14 -6.49
C ILE A 268 19.91 42.28 -5.87
N PRO A 269 19.16 41.48 -6.65
CA PRO A 269 18.13 40.60 -6.12
C PRO A 269 18.70 39.68 -5.04
N PHE A 270 18.32 39.92 -3.78
CA PHE A 270 18.81 39.18 -2.63
C PHE A 270 17.63 38.52 -1.93
N ALA A 271 17.52 37.20 -2.05
CA ALA A 271 16.41 36.44 -1.47
C ALA A 271 16.69 36.18 0.01
N GLU A 272 15.71 36.44 0.87
CA GLU A 272 15.75 36.06 2.28
C GLU A 272 15.54 34.56 2.44
N ASP A 273 14.46 34.06 1.84
CA ASP A 273 14.10 32.65 1.78
C ASP A 273 13.17 32.36 0.59
N ILE A 274 12.92 31.08 0.39
CA ILE A 274 11.98 30.54 -0.57
C ILE A 274 11.03 29.56 0.13
N GLU A 275 9.79 29.56 -0.32
CA GLU A 275 8.77 28.63 0.11
C GLU A 275 8.16 27.94 -1.10
N LEU A 276 8.12 26.60 -1.07
CA LEU A 276 7.48 25.77 -2.07
C LEU A 276 6.31 25.02 -1.42
N SER A 277 5.14 25.10 -2.04
CA SER A 277 3.97 24.28 -1.69
C SER A 277 3.53 23.51 -2.93
N TYR A 278 3.14 22.25 -2.79
CA TYR A 278 2.74 21.44 -3.94
C TYR A 278 1.59 20.49 -3.60
N SER A 279 0.87 20.06 -4.64
CA SER A 279 -0.08 18.96 -4.54
C SER A 279 0.29 17.81 -5.46
N ALA A 280 0.03 16.58 -5.03
CA ALA A 280 0.25 15.38 -5.84
C ALA A 280 -0.86 14.36 -5.62
N LYS A 281 -1.12 13.55 -6.64
CA LYS A 281 -2.16 12.52 -6.61
C LYS A 281 -1.69 11.24 -7.27
N GLU A 282 -1.95 10.11 -6.64
CA GLU A 282 -1.66 8.80 -7.19
C GLU A 282 -2.83 7.85 -6.95
N ASN A 283 -3.07 6.97 -7.91
CA ASN A 283 -4.07 5.91 -7.78
C ASN A 283 -3.36 4.59 -7.48
N ALA A 284 -3.91 3.79 -6.57
CA ALA A 284 -3.38 2.47 -6.25
C ALA A 284 -3.49 1.50 -7.42
N TYR A 285 -4.55 1.62 -8.23
CA TYR A 285 -4.81 0.75 -9.37
C TYR A 285 -5.06 1.59 -10.64
N SER A 286 -4.52 1.12 -11.77
CA SER A 286 -4.83 1.65 -13.10
C SER A 286 -5.65 0.63 -13.89
N TYR A 287 -6.71 1.09 -14.53
CA TYR A 287 -7.59 0.26 -15.34
C TYR A 287 -7.36 0.59 -16.82
N LEU A 288 -6.95 -0.40 -17.62
CA LEU A 288 -6.69 -0.22 -19.05
C LEU A 288 -7.97 0.09 -19.85
N ARG A 289 -9.15 -0.23 -19.29
CA ARG A 289 -10.45 0.18 -19.81
C ARG A 289 -11.40 0.53 -18.66
N LYS A 290 -12.32 1.48 -18.90
CA LYS A 290 -13.31 1.96 -17.92
C LYS A 290 -14.52 1.02 -17.75
N ASP A 291 -14.66 -0.01 -18.60
CA ASP A 291 -15.67 -1.05 -18.48
C ASP A 291 -15.23 -2.12 -17.46
N SER A 292 -16.21 -2.70 -16.76
CA SER A 292 -16.07 -3.51 -15.54
C SER A 292 -15.25 -4.81 -15.65
N ASN A 293 -14.69 -5.10 -16.84
CA ASN A 293 -13.89 -6.29 -17.16
C ASN A 293 -12.46 -5.97 -17.64
N GLY A 294 -12.00 -4.72 -17.51
CA GLY A 294 -10.63 -4.34 -17.88
C GLY A 294 -9.57 -4.97 -16.97
N ILE A 295 -8.46 -5.43 -17.55
CA ILE A 295 -7.27 -5.85 -16.80
C ILE A 295 -6.75 -4.64 -16.03
N SER A 296 -6.71 -4.75 -14.71
CA SER A 296 -6.19 -3.75 -13.79
C SER A 296 -4.75 -4.06 -13.42
N THR A 297 -3.92 -3.04 -13.33
CA THR A 297 -2.53 -3.15 -12.91
C THR A 297 -2.28 -2.33 -11.65
N LYS A 298 -1.49 -2.88 -10.72
CA LYS A 298 -1.04 -2.17 -9.53
C LYS A 298 -0.14 -1.01 -9.92
N SER A 299 -0.34 0.14 -9.28
CA SER A 299 0.58 1.27 -9.38
C SER A 299 1.88 0.96 -8.67
N LYS A 300 3.00 1.50 -9.18
CA LYS A 300 4.30 1.39 -8.49
C LYS A 300 4.42 2.38 -7.32
N GLY A 301 3.62 3.44 -7.30
CA GLY A 301 3.75 4.53 -6.33
C GLY A 301 2.89 4.38 -5.06
N VAL A 302 1.87 3.51 -5.09
CA VAL A 302 0.97 3.26 -3.96
C VAL A 302 0.67 1.78 -3.89
N GLN A 303 0.89 1.20 -2.71
CA GLN A 303 0.58 -0.18 -2.40
C GLN A 303 -0.51 -0.24 -1.34
N VAL A 304 -1.43 -1.19 -1.49
CA VAL A 304 -2.55 -1.37 -0.57
C VAL A 304 -2.40 -2.73 0.09
N TYR A 305 -2.40 -2.76 1.41
CA TYR A 305 -2.29 -3.98 2.18
C TYR A 305 -3.59 -4.25 2.93
N HIS A 306 -3.95 -5.52 3.01
CA HIS A 306 -4.94 -6.03 3.93
C HIS A 306 -4.25 -6.43 5.23
N GLU A 307 -4.81 -5.98 6.34
CA GLU A 307 -4.42 -6.41 7.68
C GLU A 307 -5.52 -7.37 8.17
N ASP A 308 -5.19 -8.66 8.16
CA ASP A 308 -6.08 -9.80 8.43
C ASP A 308 -5.72 -10.43 9.79
N ALA A 309 -6.54 -11.35 10.28
CA ALA A 309 -6.45 -11.92 11.63
C ALA A 309 -5.07 -12.50 12.00
N PHE A 310 -4.33 -13.03 11.02
CA PHE A 310 -3.05 -13.71 11.23
C PHE A 310 -1.85 -13.01 10.58
N GLY A 311 -2.06 -11.91 9.85
CA GLY A 311 -0.97 -11.21 9.18
C GLY A 311 -1.40 -10.19 8.14
N GLN A 312 -0.41 -9.55 7.54
CA GLN A 312 -0.59 -8.48 6.56
C GLN A 312 -0.13 -8.96 5.19
N TYR A 313 -0.90 -8.69 4.13
CA TYR A 313 -0.53 -9.06 2.76
C TYR A 313 -0.98 -7.98 1.77
N GLU A 314 -0.24 -7.84 0.67
CA GLU A 314 -0.63 -6.88 -0.36
C GLU A 314 -1.95 -7.33 -0.99
N LYS A 315 -2.91 -6.43 -1.07
CA LYS A 315 -4.23 -6.70 -1.62
C LYS A 315 -4.12 -7.02 -3.12
N GLU A 316 -4.69 -8.15 -3.52
CA GLU A 316 -4.76 -8.55 -4.93
C GLU A 316 -5.67 -7.63 -5.73
N THR A 317 -5.35 -7.46 -7.01
CA THR A 317 -6.02 -6.48 -7.88
C THR A 317 -7.48 -6.87 -8.16
N GLU A 318 -7.75 -8.17 -8.26
CA GLU A 318 -9.08 -8.73 -8.45
C GLU A 318 -9.96 -8.59 -7.21
N THR A 319 -9.35 -8.40 -6.03
CA THR A 319 -10.08 -8.25 -4.77
C THR A 319 -10.69 -6.85 -4.73
N LYS A 320 -12.02 -6.77 -4.67
CA LYS A 320 -12.74 -5.49 -4.66
C LYS A 320 -13.09 -4.99 -3.26
N SER A 321 -12.90 -5.78 -2.21
CA SER A 321 -13.19 -5.35 -0.83
C SER A 321 -12.11 -4.42 -0.29
N ILE A 322 -12.50 -3.43 0.52
CA ILE A 322 -11.53 -2.52 1.15
C ILE A 322 -10.81 -3.18 2.34
N VAL A 323 -11.51 -4.02 3.08
CA VAL A 323 -11.01 -4.85 4.19
C VAL A 323 -10.96 -6.34 3.78
N PRO A 324 -10.24 -7.21 4.51
CA PRO A 324 -10.48 -8.65 4.43
C PRO A 324 -11.97 -8.95 4.57
N VAL A 325 -12.46 -9.98 3.88
CA VAL A 325 -13.87 -10.42 4.01
C VAL A 325 -13.85 -11.84 4.55
N HIS A 326 -14.52 -12.03 5.68
CA HIS A 326 -14.74 -13.35 6.27
C HIS A 326 -16.18 -13.72 6.00
N GLU A 327 -16.38 -14.79 5.24
CA GLU A 327 -17.72 -15.32 4.99
C GLU A 327 -18.26 -16.02 6.23
N ASN A 328 -19.59 -16.06 6.35
CA ASN A 328 -20.25 -16.85 7.37
C ASN A 328 -19.85 -18.33 7.27
N GLY A 329 -19.59 -18.94 8.41
CA GLY A 329 -19.34 -20.37 8.54
C GLY A 329 -18.11 -20.67 9.39
N GLY A 330 -17.42 -21.77 9.07
CA GLY A 330 -16.26 -22.27 9.81
C GLY A 330 -15.05 -22.52 8.92
N GLU A 331 -13.87 -22.13 9.41
CA GLU A 331 -12.60 -22.36 8.74
C GLU A 331 -11.58 -23.01 9.68
N LEU A 332 -10.92 -24.06 9.21
CA LEU A 332 -9.81 -24.74 9.89
C LEU A 332 -8.53 -24.52 9.09
N TYR A 333 -7.50 -23.99 9.75
CA TYR A 333 -6.18 -23.72 9.19
C TYR A 333 -5.15 -24.69 9.76
N ILE A 334 -4.37 -25.35 8.91
CA ILE A 334 -3.33 -26.31 9.31
C ILE A 334 -2.02 -25.93 8.62
N GLY A 335 -0.99 -25.63 9.41
CA GLY A 335 0.38 -25.37 8.92
C GLY A 335 1.22 -26.65 8.98
N LEU A 336 1.85 -27.02 7.87
CA LEU A 336 2.62 -28.26 7.72
C LEU A 336 4.07 -27.98 7.35
N GLU A 337 5.00 -28.62 8.05
CA GLU A 337 6.38 -28.75 7.61
C GLU A 337 6.46 -29.85 6.53
N ALA A 338 6.26 -29.48 5.27
CA ALA A 338 6.20 -30.43 4.17
C ALA A 338 6.93 -29.93 2.92
N VAL A 339 7.43 -30.87 2.13
CA VAL A 339 8.18 -30.59 0.90
C VAL A 339 7.24 -30.64 -0.31
N PRO A 340 7.40 -29.75 -1.30
CA PRO A 340 6.64 -29.83 -2.57
C PRO A 340 6.71 -31.21 -3.22
N GLN A 341 5.69 -31.57 -4.01
CA GLN A 341 5.55 -32.88 -4.66
C GLN A 341 5.37 -34.09 -3.74
N THR A 342 5.38 -33.94 -2.42
CA THR A 342 5.10 -35.03 -1.49
C THR A 342 3.59 -35.25 -1.30
N THR A 343 3.22 -36.47 -0.92
CA THR A 343 1.85 -36.80 -0.55
C THR A 343 1.69 -36.72 0.96
N VAL A 344 0.77 -35.88 1.40
CA VAL A 344 0.38 -35.75 2.81
C VAL A 344 -0.86 -36.60 3.06
N SER A 345 -0.89 -37.28 4.20
CA SER A 345 -2.02 -38.10 4.64
C SER A 345 -2.38 -37.69 6.07
N LEU A 346 -3.55 -37.09 6.28
CA LEU A 346 -4.02 -36.60 7.56
C LEU A 346 -5.18 -37.47 8.05
N LEU A 347 -5.05 -38.09 9.22
CA LEU A 347 -6.22 -38.60 9.94
C LEU A 347 -6.86 -37.45 10.68
N ILE A 348 -8.12 -37.18 10.38
CA ILE A 348 -8.96 -36.25 11.13
C ILE A 348 -9.88 -37.12 12.00
N GLN A 349 -9.57 -37.19 13.29
CA GLN A 349 -10.38 -37.91 14.26
C GLN A 349 -11.50 -37.00 14.75
N MET A 350 -12.74 -37.46 14.59
CA MET A 350 -13.94 -36.75 15.00
C MET A 350 -14.59 -37.46 16.19
N LEU A 351 -15.27 -36.68 17.03
CA LEU A 351 -16.26 -37.22 17.97
C LEU A 351 -17.60 -37.31 17.23
N GLU A 352 -17.86 -38.44 16.59
CA GLU A 352 -19.05 -38.64 15.76
C GLU A 352 -20.34 -38.49 16.58
N GLY A 353 -21.35 -37.81 16.04
CA GLY A 353 -22.61 -37.50 16.72
C GLY A 353 -22.54 -36.31 17.69
N SER A 354 -21.48 -35.50 17.63
CA SER A 354 -21.33 -34.29 18.46
C SER A 354 -21.66 -32.98 17.75
N GLU A 355 -22.10 -33.06 16.50
CA GLU A 355 -22.68 -31.95 15.75
C GLU A 355 -23.93 -31.39 16.44
N ASN A 356 -24.22 -30.12 16.23
CA ASN A 356 -25.41 -29.49 16.77
C ASN A 356 -26.65 -29.87 15.92
N PRO A 357 -27.64 -30.61 16.45
CA PRO A 357 -28.82 -31.01 15.67
C PRO A 357 -29.82 -29.86 15.44
N LEU A 358 -29.61 -28.69 16.06
CA LEU A 358 -30.50 -27.53 15.94
C LEU A 358 -30.09 -26.58 14.80
N VAL A 359 -28.92 -26.79 14.18
CA VAL A 359 -28.48 -25.99 13.02
C VAL A 359 -28.68 -26.75 11.72
N ASP A 360 -28.88 -26.02 10.63
CA ASP A 360 -29.02 -26.63 9.31
C ASP A 360 -27.74 -27.40 8.94
N THR A 361 -27.91 -28.68 8.62
CA THR A 361 -26.83 -29.53 8.13
C THR A 361 -26.54 -29.26 6.65
N PHE A 362 -25.54 -29.98 6.11
CA PHE A 362 -25.09 -29.85 4.73
C PHE A 362 -26.11 -30.40 3.73
N ASP A 363 -26.33 -29.67 2.64
CA ASP A 363 -27.09 -30.18 1.49
C ASP A 363 -26.31 -31.32 0.80
N GLU A 364 -27.00 -32.15 0.01
CA GLU A 364 -26.39 -33.32 -0.65
C GLU A 364 -25.13 -32.98 -1.46
N LYS A 365 -25.13 -31.83 -2.14
CA LYS A 365 -24.04 -31.37 -3.01
C LYS A 365 -23.04 -30.45 -2.31
N GLU A 366 -23.24 -30.18 -1.02
CA GLU A 366 -22.36 -29.31 -0.25
C GLU A 366 -21.26 -30.11 0.44
N PHE A 367 -20.02 -29.63 0.33
CA PHE A 367 -18.83 -30.28 0.88
C PHE A 367 -17.91 -29.25 1.52
N ILE A 368 -17.01 -29.73 2.37
CA ILE A 368 -15.91 -28.94 2.90
C ILE A 368 -14.92 -28.64 1.76
N GLU A 369 -14.69 -27.35 1.51
CA GLU A 369 -13.78 -26.86 0.48
C GLU A 369 -12.35 -26.86 1.02
N TRP A 370 -11.43 -27.51 0.30
CA TRP A 370 -10.03 -27.57 0.69
C TRP A 370 -9.19 -26.65 -0.19
N HIS A 371 -8.35 -25.84 0.44
CA HIS A 371 -7.46 -24.91 -0.22
C HIS A 371 -6.04 -25.06 0.32
N ILE A 372 -5.06 -24.66 -0.48
CA ILE A 372 -3.64 -24.57 -0.11
C ILE A 372 -3.13 -23.16 -0.38
N LEU A 373 -2.34 -22.61 0.55
CA LEU A 373 -1.79 -21.27 0.45
C LEU A 373 -0.51 -21.28 -0.37
N SER A 374 -0.43 -20.40 -1.37
CA SER A 374 0.79 -20.15 -2.14
C SER A 374 1.05 -18.65 -2.22
N GLY A 375 2.18 -18.17 -1.68
CA GLY A 375 2.60 -16.76 -1.73
C GLY A 375 1.79 -15.83 -0.82
N ASN A 376 0.49 -15.70 -1.04
CA ASN A 376 -0.51 -15.09 -0.14
C ASN A 376 -1.94 -15.41 -0.65
N THR A 377 -2.05 -16.30 -1.64
CA THR A 377 -3.26 -16.60 -2.39
C THR A 377 -3.70 -18.02 -2.11
N TRP A 378 -4.98 -18.19 -1.79
CA TRP A 378 -5.60 -19.50 -1.61
C TRP A 378 -5.88 -20.13 -2.97
N ILE A 379 -5.35 -21.33 -3.19
CA ILE A 379 -5.55 -22.13 -4.40
C ILE A 379 -6.44 -23.33 -4.04
N ASP A 380 -7.43 -23.64 -4.86
CA ASP A 380 -8.27 -24.83 -4.70
C ASP A 380 -7.42 -26.12 -4.75
N LEU A 381 -7.58 -26.97 -3.74
CA LEU A 381 -6.85 -28.23 -3.59
C LEU A 381 -7.62 -29.42 -4.19
N SER A 382 -8.85 -29.23 -4.68
CA SER A 382 -9.72 -30.29 -5.21
C SER A 382 -9.03 -31.19 -6.24
N GLN A 383 -8.27 -30.61 -7.17
CA GLN A 383 -7.55 -31.32 -8.24
C GLN A 383 -6.36 -32.14 -7.72
N ASN A 384 -5.83 -31.78 -6.56
CA ASN A 384 -4.70 -32.44 -5.91
C ASN A 384 -5.13 -33.37 -4.77
N MET A 385 -6.43 -33.45 -4.49
CA MET A 385 -7.03 -34.32 -3.50
C MET A 385 -7.07 -35.76 -4.03
N LEU A 386 -6.41 -36.67 -3.32
CA LEU A 386 -6.33 -38.10 -3.67
C LEU A 386 -7.38 -38.92 -2.91
N LYS A 387 -7.73 -38.50 -1.69
CA LYS A 387 -8.69 -39.20 -0.83
C LYS A 387 -9.29 -38.22 0.19
N ASN A 388 -10.59 -38.31 0.45
CA ASN A 388 -11.21 -37.63 1.58
C ASN A 388 -12.34 -38.51 2.14
N GLU A 389 -12.14 -39.05 3.33
CA GLU A 389 -13.10 -39.96 3.99
C GLU A 389 -13.90 -39.30 5.12
N THR A 390 -13.67 -38.03 5.41
CA THR A 390 -14.25 -37.35 6.58
C THR A 390 -15.76 -37.09 6.49
N ARG A 391 -16.37 -37.39 5.33
CA ARG A 391 -17.80 -37.17 5.03
C ARG A 391 -18.35 -35.84 5.56
N LYS A 392 -17.77 -34.73 5.08
CA LYS A 392 -18.13 -33.36 5.51
C LYS A 392 -17.81 -33.05 6.97
N PHE A 393 -16.83 -33.75 7.55
CA PHE A 393 -16.45 -33.65 8.96
C PHE A 393 -17.56 -34.14 9.91
N LEU A 394 -18.34 -35.12 9.47
CA LEU A 394 -19.31 -35.83 10.30
C LEU A 394 -18.77 -37.17 10.80
N GLU A 395 -17.75 -37.70 10.14
CA GLU A 395 -17.13 -38.98 10.46
C GLU A 395 -15.61 -38.82 10.52
N SER A 396 -14.95 -39.68 11.30
CA SER A 396 -13.50 -39.78 11.33
C SER A 396 -12.99 -40.32 9.99
N GLY A 397 -11.92 -39.76 9.46
CA GLY A 397 -11.44 -40.17 8.15
C GLY A 397 -10.07 -39.65 7.77
N ILE A 398 -9.48 -40.28 6.74
CA ILE A 398 -8.21 -39.85 6.18
C ILE A 398 -8.45 -38.90 5.01
N VAL A 399 -7.78 -37.75 5.06
CA VAL A 399 -7.64 -36.80 3.94
C VAL A 399 -6.23 -36.95 3.38
N LYS A 400 -6.11 -37.26 2.10
CA LYS A 400 -4.84 -37.45 1.42
C LYS A 400 -4.78 -36.56 0.18
N PHE A 401 -3.73 -35.78 0.05
CA PHE A 401 -3.53 -34.87 -1.08
C PHE A 401 -2.04 -34.77 -1.43
N LYS A 402 -1.76 -34.36 -2.66
CA LYS A 402 -0.39 -34.12 -3.13
C LYS A 402 -0.08 -32.62 -3.10
N ILE A 403 1.05 -32.24 -2.52
CA ILE A 403 1.50 -30.85 -2.54
C ILE A 403 1.92 -30.47 -3.98
N PRO A 404 1.40 -29.38 -4.55
CA PRO A 404 1.79 -28.90 -5.87
C PRO A 404 3.31 -28.65 -5.98
N LYS A 405 3.84 -28.71 -7.21
CA LYS A 405 5.27 -28.48 -7.46
C LYS A 405 5.65 -27.03 -7.20
N ASP A 406 4.80 -26.12 -7.67
CA ASP A 406 5.10 -24.69 -7.77
C ASP A 406 4.53 -23.91 -6.57
N ILE A 407 4.41 -24.58 -5.42
CA ILE A 407 3.92 -23.95 -4.19
C ILE A 407 4.97 -22.97 -3.66
N ASN A 408 4.56 -21.74 -3.41
CA ASN A 408 5.39 -20.73 -2.77
C ASN A 408 5.07 -20.67 -1.28
N THR A 409 6.00 -21.14 -0.45
CA THR A 409 5.88 -21.11 1.02
C THR A 409 6.32 -19.78 1.64
N THR A 410 6.75 -18.82 0.82
CA THR A 410 7.07 -17.46 1.27
C THR A 410 5.80 -16.62 1.29
N HIS A 411 5.31 -16.25 2.47
CA HIS A 411 4.06 -15.51 2.63
C HIS A 411 3.97 -14.75 3.94
N THR A 412 3.11 -13.73 3.96
CA THR A 412 2.98 -12.81 5.10
C THR A 412 1.62 -12.88 5.79
N ARG A 413 0.65 -13.57 5.19
CA ARG A 413 -0.67 -13.83 5.76
C ARG A 413 -0.67 -14.78 6.97
N PHE A 414 0.29 -15.71 7.02
CA PHE A 414 0.48 -16.67 8.12
C PHE A 414 1.96 -16.79 8.52
N THR A 415 2.29 -17.75 9.39
CA THR A 415 3.69 -18.09 9.72
C THR A 415 4.41 -18.60 8.49
N ASP A 416 5.43 -17.85 8.08
CA ASP A 416 6.22 -18.07 6.87
C ASP A 416 6.96 -19.43 6.87
N GLY A 417 7.22 -19.98 5.68
CA GLY A 417 8.00 -21.22 5.51
C GLY A 417 7.23 -22.53 5.71
N LEU A 418 5.98 -22.48 6.16
CA LEU A 418 5.10 -23.66 6.27
C LEU A 418 4.20 -23.80 5.03
N VAL A 419 3.74 -25.02 4.76
CA VAL A 419 2.65 -25.26 3.81
C VAL A 419 1.33 -25.17 4.56
N TRP A 420 0.57 -24.10 4.31
CA TRP A 420 -0.75 -23.93 4.91
C TRP A 420 -1.85 -24.52 4.05
N ILE A 421 -2.72 -25.31 4.68
CA ILE A 421 -3.99 -25.75 4.08
C ILE A 421 -5.16 -25.19 4.90
N ARG A 422 -6.27 -24.96 4.22
CA ARG A 422 -7.52 -24.51 4.82
C ARG A 422 -8.66 -25.43 4.41
N ALA A 423 -9.43 -25.88 5.39
CA ALA A 423 -10.75 -26.47 5.19
C ALA A 423 -11.82 -25.42 5.52
N LYS A 424 -12.72 -25.14 4.58
CA LYS A 424 -13.74 -24.09 4.69
C LYS A 424 -15.15 -24.68 4.52
N SER A 425 -16.08 -24.19 5.33
CA SER A 425 -17.52 -24.47 5.23
C SER A 425 -18.30 -23.16 5.27
N ARG A 426 -19.42 -23.10 4.54
CA ARG A 426 -20.41 -22.01 4.64
C ARG A 426 -21.46 -22.25 5.73
N ARG A 427 -21.54 -23.48 6.25
CA ARG A 427 -22.38 -23.82 7.40
C ARG A 427 -21.77 -23.31 8.69
N SER A 428 -22.62 -23.14 9.70
CA SER A 428 -22.18 -22.82 11.06
C SER A 428 -21.06 -23.76 11.49
N TYR A 429 -20.10 -23.23 12.24
CA TYR A 429 -18.92 -23.98 12.66
C TYR A 429 -19.26 -25.22 13.53
N ASP A 430 -20.46 -25.28 14.11
CA ASP A 430 -20.98 -26.37 14.92
C ASP A 430 -21.93 -27.33 14.16
N ALA A 431 -22.08 -27.15 12.84
CA ALA A 431 -22.77 -28.11 11.96
C ALA A 431 -21.90 -29.35 11.64
N VAL A 432 -20.64 -29.35 12.08
CA VAL A 432 -19.70 -30.48 11.98
C VAL A 432 -19.48 -31.10 13.36
N CYS A 433 -18.96 -32.33 13.39
CA CYS A 433 -18.55 -32.95 14.64
C CYS A 433 -17.35 -32.20 15.27
N LYS A 434 -17.14 -32.37 16.57
CA LYS A 434 -15.95 -31.86 17.26
C LYS A 434 -14.71 -32.66 16.85
N VAL A 435 -13.65 -31.93 16.48
CA VAL A 435 -12.35 -32.54 16.19
C VAL A 435 -11.69 -32.99 17.50
N GLN A 436 -11.34 -34.26 17.62
CA GLN A 436 -10.60 -34.81 18.75
C GLN A 436 -9.09 -34.76 18.54
N GLY A 437 -8.63 -34.91 17.29
CA GLY A 437 -7.21 -34.89 16.96
C GLY A 437 -6.96 -34.94 15.46
N ILE A 438 -5.81 -34.39 15.04
CA ILE A 438 -5.34 -34.44 13.66
C ILE A 438 -3.94 -35.03 13.66
N TYR A 439 -3.74 -36.10 12.89
CA TYR A 439 -2.47 -36.84 12.87
C TYR A 439 -1.92 -36.95 11.45
N THR A 440 -0.65 -36.61 11.29
CA THR A 440 0.04 -36.64 10.00
C THR A 440 0.56 -38.03 9.64
N GLN A 441 0.71 -38.28 8.34
CA GLN A 441 1.20 -39.53 7.75
C GLN A 441 0.42 -40.78 8.20
N ALA A 442 -0.89 -40.62 8.42
CA ALA A 442 -1.75 -41.71 8.84
C ALA A 442 -2.13 -42.65 7.69
N VAL A 443 -2.24 -43.94 8.00
CA VAL A 443 -2.72 -44.98 7.09
C VAL A 443 -3.66 -45.93 7.84
N LEU A 444 -4.62 -46.52 7.13
CA LEU A 444 -5.48 -47.55 7.69
C LEU A 444 -4.77 -48.92 7.62
N ALA A 445 -4.73 -49.62 8.75
CA ALA A 445 -4.24 -50.99 8.83
C ALA A 445 -5.42 -51.93 9.14
N THR A 446 -5.52 -53.04 8.41
CA THR A 446 -6.57 -54.03 8.61
C THR A 446 -6.02 -55.25 9.33
N PHE A 447 -6.82 -55.79 10.25
CA PHE A 447 -6.47 -57.02 10.95
C PHE A 447 -6.44 -58.21 9.97
N GLN A 448 -5.36 -58.97 10.00
CA GLN A 448 -5.26 -60.26 9.31
C GLN A 448 -5.16 -61.36 10.35
N ASN A 449 -6.11 -62.29 10.32
CA ASN A 449 -6.10 -63.42 11.24
C ASN A 449 -5.05 -64.45 10.81
N GLN A 450 -4.05 -64.68 11.65
CA GLN A 450 -3.00 -65.70 11.50
C GLN A 450 -3.04 -66.65 12.69
N GLU A 451 -4.22 -67.19 12.99
CA GLU A 451 -4.51 -67.96 14.22
C GLU A 451 -4.31 -67.13 15.50
N ASN A 452 -4.63 -65.84 15.41
CA ASN A 452 -4.55 -64.91 16.54
C ASN A 452 -5.75 -65.08 17.49
N ASP A 453 -5.60 -64.60 18.72
CA ASP A 453 -6.73 -64.47 19.64
C ASP A 453 -7.77 -63.48 19.08
N LEU A 454 -9.03 -63.90 19.02
CA LEU A 454 -10.16 -63.14 18.47
C LEU A 454 -11.01 -62.47 19.56
N SER A 455 -10.67 -62.64 20.84
CA SER A 455 -11.40 -62.07 21.97
C SER A 455 -11.54 -60.54 21.88
N HIS A 456 -10.53 -59.87 21.32
CA HIS A 456 -10.49 -58.42 21.15
C HIS A 456 -11.46 -57.89 20.08
N LEU A 457 -11.99 -58.73 19.18
CA LEU A 457 -12.82 -58.25 18.07
C LEU A 457 -14.10 -57.55 18.53
N ASN A 458 -14.63 -57.88 19.71
CA ASN A 458 -15.86 -57.28 20.22
C ASN A 458 -15.67 -55.84 20.71
N ASN A 459 -14.55 -55.55 21.37
CA ASN A 459 -14.27 -54.23 21.97
C ASN A 459 -13.24 -53.42 21.17
N GLY A 460 -12.68 -54.03 20.13
CA GLY A 460 -11.49 -53.54 19.44
C GLY A 460 -10.21 -53.76 20.24
N LEU A 461 -9.09 -53.64 19.55
CA LEU A 461 -7.77 -53.53 20.14
C LEU A 461 -7.63 -52.15 20.79
N GLU A 462 -7.22 -52.09 22.06
CA GLU A 462 -7.07 -50.83 22.78
C GLU A 462 -6.07 -49.87 22.11
N ALA A 463 -6.29 -48.57 22.29
CA ALA A 463 -5.41 -47.52 21.84
C ALA A 463 -3.96 -47.72 22.35
N ASN A 464 -3.00 -47.29 21.55
CA ASN A 464 -1.56 -47.36 21.78
C ASN A 464 -1.02 -48.79 21.95
N THR A 465 -1.75 -49.82 21.50
CA THR A 465 -1.28 -51.21 21.53
C THR A 465 -0.23 -51.48 20.45
N ILE A 466 -0.46 -51.03 19.22
CA ILE A 466 0.49 -51.20 18.11
C ILE A 466 1.62 -50.15 18.23
N LYS A 467 2.83 -50.62 18.58
CA LYS A 467 4.01 -49.76 18.78
C LYS A 467 5.19 -50.03 17.83
N LYS A 468 5.13 -51.12 17.06
CA LYS A 468 6.22 -51.53 16.16
C LYS A 468 5.71 -52.33 14.96
N LEU A 469 6.47 -52.30 13.88
CA LEU A 469 6.27 -53.16 12.71
C LEU A 469 6.87 -54.55 12.95
N ILE A 470 6.29 -55.57 12.32
CA ILE A 470 6.84 -56.94 12.33
C ILE A 470 8.20 -56.94 11.62
N THR A 471 8.22 -56.47 10.38
CA THR A 471 9.45 -56.24 9.61
C THR A 471 9.89 -54.80 9.81
N ARG A 472 11.09 -54.60 10.38
CA ARG A 472 11.64 -53.26 10.60
C ARG A 472 11.92 -52.58 9.26
N VAL A 473 11.37 -51.37 9.07
CA VAL A 473 11.69 -50.48 7.94
C VAL A 473 12.59 -49.36 8.46
N PRO A 474 13.87 -49.25 8.04
CA PRO A 474 14.81 -48.27 8.59
C PRO A 474 14.36 -46.81 8.51
N GLN A 475 13.56 -46.47 7.50
CA GLN A 475 13.01 -45.13 7.28
C GLN A 475 11.84 -44.78 8.23
N VAL A 476 11.27 -45.77 8.92
CA VAL A 476 10.17 -45.57 9.87
C VAL A 476 10.76 -45.50 11.27
N LYS A 477 10.76 -44.29 11.84
CA LYS A 477 11.26 -44.05 13.20
C LYS A 477 10.37 -44.70 14.27
N SER A 478 9.06 -44.57 14.12
CA SER A 478 8.06 -45.08 15.06
C SER A 478 6.71 -45.25 14.38
N VAL A 479 5.85 -46.11 14.96
CA VAL A 479 4.43 -46.22 14.61
C VAL A 479 3.60 -46.08 15.88
N ASN A 480 2.43 -45.47 15.77
CA ASN A 480 1.48 -45.37 16.87
C ASN A 480 0.05 -45.56 16.35
N GLN A 481 -0.80 -46.12 17.21
CA GLN A 481 -2.23 -46.32 17.01
C GLN A 481 -2.97 -45.51 18.09
N PRO A 482 -3.28 -44.22 17.88
CA PRO A 482 -3.79 -43.35 18.96
C PRO A 482 -5.20 -43.72 19.45
N TYR A 483 -5.97 -44.50 18.69
CA TYR A 483 -7.35 -44.87 19.00
C TYR A 483 -7.57 -46.38 18.92
N ASN A 484 -8.66 -46.88 19.50
CA ASN A 484 -9.01 -48.29 19.44
C ASN A 484 -9.23 -48.75 17.99
N SER A 485 -9.00 -50.03 17.72
CA SER A 485 -9.47 -50.60 16.45
C SER A 485 -11.00 -50.65 16.43
N PHE A 486 -11.57 -50.60 15.25
CA PHE A 486 -13.02 -50.57 15.04
C PHE A 486 -13.43 -51.64 14.02
N ASP A 487 -14.73 -51.78 13.79
CA ASP A 487 -15.35 -52.71 12.82
C ASP A 487 -15.03 -54.21 12.99
N GLY A 488 -14.47 -54.61 14.14
CA GLY A 488 -14.28 -56.01 14.47
C GLY A 488 -15.62 -56.75 14.61
N LYS A 489 -15.72 -57.94 14.00
CA LYS A 489 -16.88 -58.84 14.16
C LYS A 489 -16.38 -60.23 14.47
N TYR A 490 -16.80 -60.80 15.60
CA TYR A 490 -16.50 -62.18 15.94
C TYR A 490 -17.33 -63.13 15.07
N LYS A 491 -16.93 -64.40 15.08
CA LYS A 491 -17.70 -65.46 14.43
C LYS A 491 -19.05 -65.56 15.14
N GLU A 492 -20.12 -65.24 14.40
CA GLU A 492 -21.50 -65.31 14.87
C GLU A 492 -21.76 -66.66 15.60
N ALA A 493 -22.33 -66.58 16.80
CA ALA A 493 -22.72 -67.77 17.56
C ALA A 493 -24.04 -68.34 17.03
N ASP A 494 -24.29 -69.64 17.24
CA ASP A 494 -25.50 -70.31 16.73
C ASP A 494 -26.80 -69.61 17.15
N ALA A 495 -26.90 -69.19 18.42
CA ALA A 495 -28.07 -68.47 18.94
C ALA A 495 -28.29 -67.11 18.23
N GLU A 496 -27.21 -66.39 17.91
CA GLU A 496 -27.28 -65.10 17.22
C GLU A 496 -27.64 -65.29 15.75
N PHE A 497 -27.10 -66.32 15.12
CA PHE A 497 -27.47 -66.74 13.77
C PHE A 497 -28.96 -67.04 13.69
N TYR A 498 -29.49 -67.86 14.62
CA TYR A 498 -30.92 -68.16 14.66
C TYR A 498 -31.77 -66.91 14.85
N ARG A 499 -31.34 -65.99 15.74
CA ARG A 499 -32.01 -64.70 15.92
C ARG A 499 -31.99 -63.88 14.63
N ARG A 500 -30.82 -63.63 14.04
CA ARG A 500 -30.68 -62.84 12.80
C ARG A 500 -31.52 -63.41 11.64
N VAL A 501 -31.55 -64.73 11.49
CA VAL A 501 -32.36 -65.40 10.45
C VAL A 501 -33.85 -65.28 10.76
N SER A 502 -34.27 -65.51 12.01
CA SER A 502 -35.67 -65.37 12.43
C SER A 502 -36.20 -63.95 12.19
N GLU A 503 -35.45 -62.95 12.65
CA GLU A 503 -35.76 -61.53 12.44
C GLU A 503 -35.89 -61.23 10.93
N ARG A 504 -34.88 -61.62 10.14
CA ARG A 504 -34.87 -61.39 8.68
C ARG A 504 -36.02 -62.05 7.95
N LEU A 505 -36.46 -63.24 8.38
CA LEU A 505 -37.61 -63.93 7.80
C LEU A 505 -38.94 -63.27 8.17
N ARG A 506 -39.01 -62.65 9.36
CA ARG A 506 -40.20 -61.95 9.84
C ARG A 506 -40.41 -60.64 9.09
N HIS A 507 -39.43 -59.73 9.15
CA HIS A 507 -39.56 -58.43 8.49
C HIS A 507 -39.29 -58.51 6.97
N LYS A 508 -38.71 -59.61 6.47
CA LYS A 508 -38.40 -59.84 5.04
C LYS A 508 -37.65 -58.68 4.38
N HIS A 509 -36.85 -57.97 5.17
CA HIS A 509 -36.14 -56.76 4.78
C HIS A 509 -37.06 -55.64 4.25
N ARG A 510 -38.28 -55.51 4.82
CA ARG A 510 -39.26 -54.47 4.49
C ARG A 510 -39.78 -53.82 5.76
N THR A 511 -39.87 -52.49 5.76
CA THR A 511 -40.42 -51.69 6.86
C THR A 511 -41.92 -51.48 6.66
N ILE A 512 -42.75 -52.44 7.10
CA ILE A 512 -44.21 -52.39 6.90
C ILE A 512 -44.92 -52.00 8.21
N THR A 513 -44.52 -52.62 9.32
CA THR A 513 -45.09 -52.37 10.65
C THR A 513 -44.14 -51.58 11.53
N GLN A 514 -44.65 -50.97 12.61
CA GLN A 514 -43.82 -50.25 13.58
C GLN A 514 -42.69 -51.13 14.15
N TRP A 515 -42.95 -52.41 14.41
CA TRP A 515 -41.93 -53.34 14.87
C TRP A 515 -40.84 -53.58 13.83
N ASP A 516 -41.20 -53.63 12.53
CA ASP A 516 -40.21 -53.75 11.46
C ASP A 516 -39.33 -52.49 11.38
N TYR A 517 -39.89 -51.31 11.66
CA TYR A 517 -39.11 -50.08 11.78
C TYR A 517 -38.14 -50.15 12.96
N GLU A 518 -38.60 -50.57 14.13
CA GLU A 518 -37.78 -50.69 15.36
C GLU A 518 -36.69 -51.77 15.26
N SER A 519 -36.88 -52.79 14.42
CA SER A 519 -35.95 -53.92 14.31
C SER A 519 -34.95 -53.79 13.15
N LEU A 520 -35.22 -52.90 12.18
CA LEU A 520 -34.34 -52.63 11.03
C LEU A 520 -33.41 -51.42 11.23
N VAL A 521 -33.82 -50.46 12.05
CA VAL A 521 -33.02 -49.29 12.49
C VAL A 521 -32.24 -49.68 13.74
#